data_AF-A0A366CXX5-F1
#
_entry.id   AF-A0A366CXX5-F1
#
_cell.length_a   1.000
_cell.length_b   1.000
_cell.length_c   1.000
_cell.angle_alpha   90.00
_cell.angle_beta   90.00
_cell.angle_gamma   90.00
#
_symmetry.space_group_name_H-M   'P 1'
#
loop_
_entity.id
_entity.type
_entity.pdbx_description
1 polymer ?
#
loop_
_entity_poly.entity_id
_entity_poly.type
_entity_poly.pdbx_seq_one_letter_code
_entity_poly.pdbx_strand_id
1 'polypeptide(L)' 'MSRPAHATIARQDAPSAAGILLQAKGFHDHGGWLLDSQFDVEMPCLLAHGLGVPVADARATIEIPRSGAHHLWVRTKA' A
#
# COMPACT_ATOMS: atom_id res chain seq x y z
N MET A 1 -11.79 37.67 31.56
CA MET A 1 -10.61 37.51 30.68
C MET A 1 -10.89 36.36 29.72
N SER A 2 -11.25 36.67 28.46
CA SER A 2 -11.62 35.68 27.44
C SER A 2 -10.41 35.36 26.56
N ARG A 3 -10.09 34.08 26.39
CA ARG A 3 -8.94 33.62 25.58
C ARG A 3 -9.32 33.62 24.09
N PRO A 4 -8.43 34.02 23.17
CA PRO A 4 -8.73 33.96 21.74
C PRO A 4 -8.75 32.50 21.25
N ALA A 5 -9.69 32.18 20.37
CA ALA A 5 -9.71 30.91 19.66
C ALA A 5 -8.49 30.82 18.73
N HIS A 6 -7.73 29.74 18.83
CA HIS A 6 -6.67 29.45 17.88
C HIS A 6 -7.31 29.05 16.54
N ALA A 7 -7.10 29.86 15.52
CA ALA A 7 -7.34 29.48 14.14
C ALA A 7 -6.27 28.44 13.74
N THR A 8 -6.66 27.17 13.68
CA THR A 8 -5.82 26.14 13.05
C THR A 8 -5.97 26.27 11.54
N ILE A 9 -4.88 26.66 10.89
CA ILE A 9 -4.70 26.68 9.44
C ILE A 9 -5.02 25.27 8.91
N ALA A 10 -6.04 25.15 8.06
CA ALA A 10 -6.25 23.93 7.29
C ALA A 10 -5.04 23.73 6.37
N ARG A 11 -4.38 22.57 6.47
CA ARG A 11 -3.40 22.16 5.46
C ARG A 11 -4.15 22.09 4.13
N GLN A 12 -3.78 22.96 3.19
CA GLN A 12 -4.16 22.77 1.79
C GLN A 12 -3.40 21.55 1.30
N ASP A 13 -4.09 20.42 1.17
CA ASP A 13 -3.54 19.27 0.47
C ASP A 13 -3.43 19.69 -1.00
N ALA A 14 -2.20 19.72 -1.51
CA ALA A 14 -1.97 19.83 -2.95
C ALA A 14 -2.70 18.66 -3.63
N PRO A 15 -3.16 18.79 -4.89
CA PRO A 15 -3.72 17.65 -5.60
C PRO A 15 -2.67 16.54 -5.59
N SER A 16 -2.92 15.49 -4.80
CA SER A 16 -2.11 14.29 -4.82
C SER A 16 -2.16 13.78 -6.24
N ALA A 17 -1.00 13.49 -6.83
CA ALA A 17 -0.97 12.79 -8.11
C ALA A 17 -1.84 11.54 -7.93
N ALA A 18 -3.00 11.50 -8.61
CA ALA A 18 -4.01 10.47 -8.40
C ALA A 18 -3.51 9.14 -8.99
N GLY A 19 -2.67 8.45 -8.23
CA GLY A 19 -2.19 7.10 -8.52
C GLY A 19 -3.08 6.06 -7.86
N ILE A 20 -3.07 4.84 -8.39
CA ILE A 20 -3.72 3.69 -7.76
C ILE A 20 -2.72 3.05 -6.81
N LEU A 21 -3.00 3.07 -5.51
CA LEU A 21 -2.22 2.35 -4.50
C LEU A 21 -2.86 0.98 -4.26
N LEU A 22 -2.10 -0.08 -4.55
CA LEU A 22 -2.48 -1.44 -4.20
C LEU A 22 -1.66 -1.92 -3.01
N GLN A 23 -2.36 -2.25 -1.92
CA GLN A 23 -1.72 -2.87 -0.77
C GLN A 23 -1.77 -4.39 -0.95
N ALA A 24 -0.60 -5.04 -1.01
CA ALA A 24 -0.50 -6.49 -1.19
C ALA A 24 -1.27 -7.28 -0.11
N LYS A 25 -1.35 -6.76 1.12
CA LYS A 25 -2.16 -7.33 2.21
C LYS A 25 -3.65 -7.51 1.85
N GLY A 26 -4.17 -6.68 0.95
CA GLY A 26 -5.55 -6.68 0.50
C GLY A 26 -5.78 -7.49 -0.78
N PHE A 27 -4.78 -8.21 -1.28
CA PHE A 27 -4.96 -9.08 -2.44
C PHE A 27 -5.93 -10.21 -2.09
N HIS A 28 -6.74 -10.62 -3.07
CA HIS A 28 -7.73 -11.68 -2.87
C HIS A 28 -7.08 -13.07 -2.84
N ASP A 29 -5.89 -13.21 -3.45
CA ASP A 29 -5.10 -14.43 -3.47
C ASP A 29 -3.67 -14.08 -3.02
N HIS A 30 -3.24 -14.65 -1.88
CA HIS A 30 -1.87 -14.48 -1.38
C HIS A 30 -0.92 -15.56 -1.90
N GLY A 31 -1.40 -16.54 -2.68
CA GLY A 31 -0.60 -17.66 -3.13
C GLY A 31 0.04 -18.39 -1.96
N GLY A 32 1.36 -18.54 -1.99
CA GLY A 32 2.13 -19.12 -0.88
C GLY A 32 2.75 -18.10 0.07
N TRP A 33 2.36 -16.83 0.00
CA TRP A 33 2.89 -15.77 0.86
C TRP A 33 2.15 -15.69 2.18
N LEU A 34 2.87 -15.33 3.25
CA LEU A 34 2.31 -15.14 4.58
C LEU A 34 2.15 -13.64 4.86
N LEU A 35 0.99 -13.24 5.41
CA LEU A 35 0.81 -11.88 5.90
C LEU A 35 1.54 -11.70 7.24
N ASP A 36 2.48 -10.76 7.26
CA ASP A 36 3.31 -10.44 8.42
C ASP A 36 3.10 -8.97 8.85
N SER A 37 2.61 -8.78 10.07
CA SER A 37 2.39 -7.48 10.70
C SER A 37 3.38 -7.16 11.82
N GLN A 38 4.38 -8.01 12.05
CA GLN A 38 5.28 -7.93 13.20
C GLN A 38 6.23 -6.73 13.12
N PHE A 39 6.46 -6.20 11.92
CA PHE A 39 7.42 -5.12 11.68
C PHE A 39 6.79 -3.74 11.51
N ASP A 40 5.52 -3.67 11.10
CA ASP A 40 4.79 -2.42 10.88
C ASP A 40 3.28 -2.72 10.92
N VAL A 41 2.61 -2.25 11.97
CA VAL A 41 1.18 -2.51 12.19
C VAL A 41 0.33 -1.80 11.12
N GLU A 42 0.76 -0.64 10.66
CA GLU A 42 0.03 0.16 9.67
C GLU A 42 0.28 -0.37 8.25
N MET A 43 1.48 -0.89 8.00
CA MET A 43 1.93 -1.40 6.70
C MET A 43 2.48 -2.84 6.75
N PRO A 44 1.63 -3.85 7.03
CA PRO A 44 2.05 -5.24 7.04
C PRO A 44 2.49 -5.69 5.64
N CYS A 45 3.45 -6.61 5.58
CA CYS A 45 4.03 -7.12 4.34
C CYS A 45 3.60 -8.55 4.05
N LEU A 46 3.77 -8.97 2.81
CA LEU A 46 3.72 -10.39 2.45
C LEU A 46 5.16 -10.94 2.51
N LEU A 47 5.34 -12.04 3.24
CA LEU A 47 6.61 -12.74 3.40
C LEU A 47 6.60 -14.07 2.64
N ALA A 48 7.52 -14.20 1.68
CA ALA A 48 7.81 -15.45 0.98
C ALA A 48 8.82 -16.28 1.79
N HIS A 49 8.40 -16.83 2.93
CA HIS A 49 9.29 -17.59 3.81
C HIS A 49 9.92 -18.82 3.14
N GLY A 50 9.30 -19.36 2.07
CA GLY A 50 9.61 -20.63 1.40
C GLY A 50 11.09 -20.99 1.43
N LEU A 51 11.48 -21.74 2.46
CA LEU A 51 12.85 -22.01 2.91
C LEU A 51 13.77 -22.49 1.77
N GLY A 52 14.29 -21.56 0.99
CA GLY A 52 15.03 -21.83 -0.25
C GLY A 52 14.19 -22.34 -1.43
N VAL A 53 12.86 -22.38 -1.31
CA VAL A 53 11.92 -22.85 -2.34
C VAL A 53 10.95 -21.72 -2.71
N PRO A 54 10.85 -21.35 -4.00
CA PRO A 54 9.87 -20.35 -4.43
C PRO A 54 8.45 -20.72 -4.01
N VAL A 55 7.71 -19.73 -3.50
CA VAL A 55 6.28 -19.87 -3.18
C VAL A 55 5.43 -19.44 -4.38
N ALA A 56 4.16 -19.88 -4.41
CA ALA A 56 3.22 -19.44 -5.44
C ALA A 56 2.96 -17.93 -5.37
N ASP A 57 2.73 -17.30 -6.52
CA ASP A 57 2.50 -15.85 -6.64
C ASP A 57 1.25 -15.37 -5.87
N ALA A 58 1.34 -14.22 -5.22
CA ALA A 58 0.17 -13.46 -4.78
C ALA A 58 -0.42 -12.67 -5.96
N ARG A 59 -1.75 -12.58 -6.04
CA ARG A 59 -2.46 -12.03 -7.20
C ARG A 59 -3.58 -11.07 -6.81
N ALA A 60 -3.70 -10.01 -7.59
CA ALA A 60 -4.83 -9.11 -7.59
C ALA A 60 -5.16 -8.70 -9.03
N THR A 61 -6.44 -8.49 -9.30
CA THR A 61 -6.93 -7.94 -10.56
C THR A 61 -7.59 -6.61 -10.24
N ILE A 62 -7.27 -5.58 -11.01
CA ILE A 62 -7.86 -4.26 -10.86
C ILE A 62 -8.25 -3.69 -12.21
N GLU A 63 -9.21 -2.78 -12.19
CA GLU A 63 -9.58 -1.98 -13.35
C GLU A 63 -8.76 -0.70 -13.38
N ILE A 64 -8.19 -0.38 -14.55
CA ILE A 64 -7.49 0.88 -14.78
C ILE A 64 -8.43 1.82 -15.54
N PRO A 65 -8.79 2.99 -14.98
CA PRO A 65 -9.86 3.83 -15.51
C PRO A 65 -9.54 4.51 -16.84
N ARG A 66 -8.26 4.59 -17.22
CA ARG A 66 -7.81 5.18 -18.49
C ARG A 66 -6.72 4.32 -19.10
N SER A 67 -6.86 4.01 -20.38
CA SER A 67 -5.80 3.35 -21.14
C SER A 67 -4.61 4.28 -21.39
N GLY A 68 -3.42 3.70 -21.50
CA GLY A 68 -2.20 4.45 -21.81
C GLY A 68 -0.96 3.79 -21.22
N ALA A 69 0.16 4.50 -21.30
CA ALA A 69 1.37 4.12 -20.60
C ALA A 69 1.22 4.42 -19.11
N HIS A 70 1.56 3.45 -18.26
CA HIS A 70 1.57 3.60 -16.81
C HIS A 70 2.96 3.28 -16.28
N HIS A 71 3.34 3.98 -15.23
CA HIS A 71 4.52 3.62 -14.44
C HIS A 71 4.06 2.76 -13.26
N LEU A 72 4.72 1.62 -13.10
CA LEU A 72 4.50 0.72 -11.96
C LEU A 72 5.69 0.86 -11.00
N TRP A 73 5.38 1.17 -9.75
CA TRP A 73 6.36 1.20 -8.67
C TRP A 73 6.02 0.12 -7.65
N VAL A 74 7.05 -0.59 -7.20
CA VAL A 74 6.92 -1.63 -6.18
C VAL A 74 7.86 -1.28 -5.04
N ARG A 75 7.32 -1.29 -3.82
CA ARG A 75 8.13 -1.23 -2.61
C ARG A 75 8.35 -2.65 -2.12
N THR A 76 9.61 -3.06 -2.04
CA THR A 76 10.03 -4.33 -1.42
C THR A 76 10.90 -4.03 -0.20
N LYS A 77 11.00 -5.02 0.68
CA LYS A 77 11.95 -5.02 1.79
C LYS A 77 12.82 -6.27 1.63
N ALA A 78 14.14 -6.08 1.72
CA ALA A 78 15.11 -7.16 1.80
C ALA A 78 15.35 -7.56 3.26
#